data_AF-A0A6G4RUP7-F1
#
_entry.id   AF-A0A6G4RUP7-F1
#
_cell.length_a   1.000
_cell.length_b   1.000
_cell.length_c   1.000
_cell.angle_alpha   90.00
_cell.angle_beta   90.00
_cell.angle_gamma   90.00
#
_symmetry.space_group_name_H-M   'P 1'
#
loop_
_entity.id
_entity.type
_entity.pdbx_description
1 polymer ?
#
loop_
_entity_poly.entity_id
_entity_poly.type
_entity_poly.pdbx_seq_one_letter_code
_entity_poly.pdbx_strand_id
1 'polypeptide(L)'
;MPFLFIFAILFALVPIFWNFIVENYVAIGTVATAFAFLATAWAAFEARYSAKAAMKAVKLTSDSLYEMRKASFKQWFQLLLEQHAPMHDEVQNLISTDQDISIKFNINFLQSSFPTLSKKTEVIRYINHIVSILEFVDNDFYTTNASFNEKKQYVEQLTNRINSDVKLVIAILGLNVFDNGTYTPRRLNELLNKYDFFNRECFFKEAIEKINTLDDYVNELFYKNYRNYIEIYMKKNVLTHQVEIINPIANSNFKPKVKTSIAVIWAYNNLCHAYLKKSFDELPGFMKATIDIWLENSLTIKDEHNDIFRNYVGFDLNIQGHDTIKIKAIRQLKFLIDVYLKERGRVDPHSITLTKGTEKVHFVNFIPKIEEYEFNNALLKLEKNHEKKAIIRKILEVVNENIAFYKEQLDACTFNKN
;
A
#
# COMPACT_ATOMS: atom_id res chain seq x y z
N MET A 1 -12.73 -32.61 76.55
CA MET A 1 -13.43 -33.42 77.58
C MET A 1 -14.45 -32.68 78.48
N PRO A 2 -14.63 -31.33 78.50
CA PRO A 2 -15.67 -30.72 79.34
C PRO A 2 -17.09 -30.76 78.73
N PHE A 3 -17.22 -30.81 77.39
CA PHE A 3 -18.53 -30.88 76.71
C PHE A 3 -19.30 -32.19 76.97
N LEU A 4 -18.60 -33.33 77.01
CA LEU A 4 -19.22 -34.63 77.33
C LEU A 4 -19.78 -34.67 78.76
N PHE A 5 -19.13 -34.00 79.70
CA PHE A 5 -19.57 -33.91 81.09
C PHE A 5 -20.84 -33.04 81.24
N ILE A 6 -20.92 -31.94 80.49
CA ILE A 6 -22.11 -31.07 80.45
C ILE A 6 -23.32 -31.80 79.85
N PHE A 7 -23.13 -32.56 78.76
CA PHE A 7 -24.20 -33.36 78.17
C PHE A 7 -24.69 -34.49 79.09
N ALA A 8 -23.79 -35.12 79.86
CA ALA A 8 -24.15 -36.15 80.83
C ALA A 8 -25.00 -35.59 81.99
N ILE A 9 -24.67 -34.38 82.49
CA ILE A 9 -25.44 -33.68 83.53
C ILE A 9 -26.83 -33.28 82.98
N LEU A 10 -26.88 -32.73 81.77
CA LEU A 10 -28.15 -32.39 81.11
C LEU A 10 -29.06 -33.61 80.96
N PHE A 11 -28.52 -34.75 80.53
CA PHE A 11 -29.27 -36.01 80.43
C PHE A 11 -29.76 -36.54 81.78
N ALA A 12 -28.98 -36.39 82.85
CA ALA A 12 -29.37 -36.79 84.20
C ALA A 12 -30.46 -35.89 84.83
N LEU A 13 -30.60 -34.64 84.35
CA LEU A 13 -31.61 -33.69 84.82
C LEU A 13 -32.96 -33.81 84.09
N VAL A 14 -33.02 -34.48 82.94
CA VAL A 14 -34.26 -34.69 82.16
C VAL A 14 -35.39 -35.36 82.97
N PRO A 15 -35.15 -36.41 83.78
CA PRO A 15 -36.20 -37.05 84.57
C PRO A 15 -36.74 -36.15 85.68
N ILE A 16 -35.87 -35.30 86.24
CA ILE A 16 -36.18 -34.43 87.39
C ILE A 16 -37.10 -33.27 86.97
N PHE A 17 -36.91 -32.74 85.76
CA PHE A 17 -37.70 -31.64 85.21
C PHE A 17 -38.80 -32.10 84.24
N TRP A 18 -39.10 -33.40 84.18
CA TRP A 18 -40.03 -33.97 83.21
C TRP A 18 -41.41 -33.29 83.24
N ASN A 19 -41.97 -33.05 84.43
CA ASN A 19 -43.28 -32.39 84.57
C ASN A 19 -43.24 -30.92 84.07
N PHE A 20 -42.16 -30.19 84.36
CA PHE A 20 -41.98 -28.81 83.89
C PHE A 20 -41.78 -28.73 82.37
N ILE A 21 -41.04 -29.70 81.80
CA ILE A 21 -40.83 -29.84 80.34
C ILE A 21 -42.14 -30.15 79.65
N VAL A 22 -42.97 -31.05 80.20
CA VAL A 22 -44.28 -31.40 79.63
C VAL A 22 -45.26 -30.23 79.70
N GLU A 23 -45.29 -29.47 80.80
CA GLU A 23 -46.18 -28.31 80.94
C GLU A 23 -45.78 -27.13 80.03
N ASN A 24 -44.49 -26.97 79.72
CA ASN A 24 -43.97 -25.82 78.96
C ASN A 24 -43.37 -26.21 77.60
N TYR A 25 -43.70 -27.40 77.08
CA TYR A 25 -43.05 -27.98 75.89
C TYR A 25 -43.16 -27.08 74.66
N VAL A 26 -44.27 -26.34 74.52
CA VAL A 26 -44.50 -25.38 73.43
C VAL A 26 -43.57 -24.17 73.54
N ALA A 27 -43.37 -23.63 74.74
CA ALA A 27 -42.51 -22.48 75.01
C ALA A 27 -41.02 -22.85 74.86
N ILE A 28 -40.63 -24.03 75.34
CA ILE A 28 -39.27 -24.56 75.19
C ILE A 28 -38.98 -24.88 73.71
N GLY A 29 -39.95 -25.45 72.99
CA GLY A 29 -39.84 -25.72 71.56
C GLY A 29 -39.69 -24.46 70.71
N THR A 30 -40.41 -23.38 71.04
CA THR A 30 -40.30 -22.09 70.34
C THR A 30 -38.97 -21.39 70.60
N VAL A 31 -38.46 -21.43 71.84
CA VAL A 31 -37.13 -20.89 72.19
C VAL A 31 -36.01 -21.70 71.51
N ALA A 32 -36.08 -23.04 71.53
CA ALA A 32 -35.13 -23.89 70.83
C ALA A 32 -35.12 -23.64 69.30
N THR A 33 -36.31 -23.43 68.72
CA THR A 33 -36.47 -23.08 67.30
C THR A 33 -35.86 -21.71 67.00
N ALA A 34 -36.05 -20.71 67.86
CA ALA A 34 -35.44 -19.38 67.71
C ALA A 34 -33.91 -19.43 67.82
N PHE A 35 -33.35 -20.21 68.75
CA PHE A 35 -31.91 -20.44 68.84
C PHE A 35 -31.36 -21.20 67.62
N ALA A 36 -32.10 -22.17 67.09
CA ALA A 36 -31.73 -22.85 65.86
C ALA A 36 -31.74 -21.89 64.66
N PHE A 37 -32.72 -20.97 64.56
CA PHE A 37 -32.74 -19.93 63.52
C PHE A 37 -31.58 -18.93 63.66
N LEU A 38 -31.25 -18.50 64.88
CA LEU A 38 -30.11 -17.61 65.14
C LEU A 38 -28.77 -18.28 64.85
N ALA A 39 -28.60 -19.56 65.24
CA ALA A 39 -27.43 -20.35 64.90
C ALA A 39 -27.31 -20.58 63.39
N THR A 40 -28.43 -20.86 62.70
CA THR A 40 -28.47 -21.01 61.25
C THR A 40 -28.16 -19.68 60.54
N ALA A 41 -28.68 -18.56 61.05
CA ALA A 41 -28.40 -17.23 60.52
C ALA A 41 -26.94 -16.80 60.74
N TRP A 42 -26.35 -17.14 61.90
CA TRP A 42 -24.95 -16.91 62.20
C TRP A 42 -24.04 -17.75 61.30
N ALA A 43 -24.32 -19.04 61.15
CA ALA A 43 -23.61 -19.91 60.23
C ALA A 43 -23.72 -19.42 58.77
N ALA A 44 -24.89 -18.95 58.34
CA ALA A 44 -25.08 -18.34 57.02
C ALA A 44 -24.31 -17.01 56.86
N PHE A 45 -24.23 -16.19 57.91
CA PHE A 45 -23.47 -14.95 57.94
C PHE A 45 -21.95 -15.21 57.87
N GLU A 46 -21.42 -16.14 58.66
CA GLU A 46 -20.02 -16.57 58.61
C GLU A 46 -19.67 -17.23 57.26
N ALA A 47 -20.58 -18.04 56.69
CA ALA A 47 -20.41 -18.61 55.35
C ALA A 47 -20.35 -17.52 54.27
N ARG A 48 -21.19 -16.47 54.37
CA ARG A 48 -21.15 -15.32 53.45
C ARG A 48 -19.86 -14.51 53.61
N TYR A 49 -19.39 -14.29 54.84
CA TYR A 49 -18.12 -13.60 55.09
C TYR A 49 -16.93 -14.40 54.55
N SER A 50 -16.92 -15.70 54.79
CA SER A 50 -15.91 -16.63 54.26
C SER A 50 -15.92 -16.70 52.72
N ALA A 51 -17.10 -16.73 52.09
CA ALA A 51 -17.24 -16.69 50.63
C ALA A 51 -16.73 -15.35 50.05
N LYS A 52 -16.99 -14.23 50.72
CA LYS A 52 -16.48 -12.91 50.30
C LYS A 52 -14.95 -12.83 50.43
N ALA A 53 -14.38 -13.39 51.50
CA ALA A 53 -12.93 -13.48 51.67
C ALA A 53 -12.31 -14.41 50.63
N ALA A 54 -12.93 -15.56 50.34
CA ALA A 54 -12.50 -16.48 49.29
C ALA A 54 -12.59 -15.84 47.90
N MET A 55 -13.67 -15.11 47.57
CA MET A 55 -13.76 -14.34 46.32
C MET A 55 -12.70 -13.24 46.25
N LYS A 56 -12.40 -12.56 47.36
CA LYS A 56 -11.32 -11.56 47.41
C LYS A 56 -9.95 -12.22 47.20
N ALA A 57 -9.73 -13.40 47.78
CA ALA A 57 -8.51 -14.18 47.58
C ALA A 57 -8.41 -14.71 46.14
N VAL A 58 -9.48 -15.26 45.58
CA VAL A 58 -9.56 -15.68 44.16
C VAL A 58 -9.33 -14.50 43.23
N LYS A 59 -9.88 -13.32 43.53
CA LYS A 59 -9.64 -12.10 42.78
C LYS A 59 -8.18 -11.66 42.88
N LEU A 60 -7.59 -11.63 44.08
CA LEU A 60 -6.17 -11.32 44.27
C LEU A 60 -5.25 -12.32 43.54
N THR A 61 -5.60 -13.61 43.54
CA THR A 61 -4.87 -14.65 42.80
C THR A 61 -5.05 -14.53 41.29
N SER A 62 -6.25 -14.17 40.83
CA SER A 62 -6.52 -13.89 39.41
C SER A 62 -5.75 -12.66 38.94
N ASP A 63 -5.77 -11.58 39.73
CA ASP A 63 -5.05 -10.34 39.46
C ASP A 63 -3.53 -10.58 39.49
N SER A 64 -3.01 -11.40 40.42
CA SER A 64 -1.59 -11.76 40.45
C SER A 64 -1.17 -12.64 39.28
N LEU A 65 -2.00 -13.61 38.86
CA LEU A 65 -1.76 -14.42 37.67
C LEU A 65 -1.83 -13.59 36.38
N TYR A 66 -2.68 -12.57 36.33
CA TYR A 66 -2.74 -11.62 35.23
C TYR A 66 -1.47 -10.77 35.16
N GLU A 67 -1.04 -10.17 36.28
CA GLU A 67 0.19 -9.37 36.33
C GLU A 67 1.44 -10.22 36.04
N MET A 68 1.48 -11.47 36.49
CA MET A 68 2.57 -12.41 36.17
C MET A 68 2.62 -12.71 34.67
N ARG A 69 1.48 -13.03 34.03
CA ARG A 69 1.40 -13.26 32.57
C ARG A 69 1.82 -12.02 31.78
N LYS A 70 1.38 -10.85 32.22
CA LYS A 70 1.76 -9.56 31.62
C LYS A 70 3.25 -9.27 31.76
N ALA A 71 3.84 -9.54 32.92
CA ALA A 71 5.27 -9.40 33.15
C ALA A 71 6.08 -10.36 32.28
N SER A 72 5.71 -11.65 32.21
CA SER A 72 6.34 -12.62 31.32
C SER A 72 6.21 -12.22 29.85
N PHE A 73 5.03 -11.78 29.41
CA PHE A 73 4.85 -11.28 28.04
C PHE A 73 5.81 -10.12 27.73
N LYS A 74 5.88 -9.12 28.62
CA LYS A 74 6.78 -7.98 28.45
C LYS A 74 8.25 -8.40 28.42
N GLN A 75 8.65 -9.37 29.25
CA GLN A 75 10.01 -9.89 29.28
C GLN A 75 10.37 -10.59 27.97
N TRP A 76 9.50 -11.46 27.45
CA TRP A 76 9.70 -12.13 26.17
C TRP A 76 9.68 -11.15 24.99
N PHE A 77 8.75 -10.19 24.98
CA PHE A 77 8.72 -9.13 23.98
C PHE A 77 10.03 -8.33 23.96
N GLN A 78 10.53 -7.96 25.15
CA GLN A 78 11.78 -7.24 25.29
C GLN A 78 12.97 -8.08 24.78
N LEU A 79 13.02 -9.39 25.07
CA LEU A 79 14.04 -10.28 24.52
C LEU A 79 14.01 -10.33 22.99
N LEU A 80 12.82 -10.38 22.39
CA LEU A 80 12.68 -10.33 20.93
C LEU A 80 13.15 -8.98 20.35
N LEU A 81 12.90 -7.87 21.06
CA LEU A 81 13.41 -6.55 20.67
C LEU A 81 14.93 -6.42 20.85
N GLU A 82 15.52 -7.12 21.80
CA GLU A 82 16.98 -7.19 21.97
C GLU A 82 17.65 -7.99 20.85
N GLN A 83 17.03 -9.08 20.42
CA GLN A 83 17.48 -9.85 19.24
C GLN A 83 17.29 -9.07 17.93
N HIS A 84 16.28 -8.19 17.89
CA HIS A 84 15.97 -7.37 16.73
C HIS A 84 17.09 -6.38 16.39
N ALA A 85 17.70 -5.73 17.39
CA ALA A 85 18.69 -4.67 17.18
C ALA A 85 19.90 -5.10 16.32
N PRO A 86 20.66 -6.17 16.66
CA PRO A 86 21.81 -6.57 15.85
C PRO A 86 21.41 -7.04 14.44
N MET A 87 20.22 -7.64 14.28
CA MET A 87 19.73 -8.03 12.95
C MET A 87 19.31 -6.83 12.10
N HIS A 88 18.73 -5.80 12.72
CA HIS A 88 18.38 -4.56 12.06
C HIS A 88 19.64 -3.85 11.56
N ASP A 89 20.68 -3.74 12.41
CA ASP A 89 21.96 -3.12 12.04
C ASP A 89 22.63 -3.85 10.86
N GLU A 90 22.60 -5.18 10.87
CA GLU A 90 23.14 -6.01 9.79
C GLU A 90 22.40 -5.77 8.46
N VAL A 91 21.05 -5.77 8.48
CA VAL A 91 20.25 -5.49 7.28
C VAL A 91 20.45 -4.05 6.81
N GLN A 92 20.54 -3.07 7.73
CA GLN A 92 20.81 -1.68 7.37
C GLN A 92 22.16 -1.52 6.68
N ASN A 93 23.20 -2.15 7.23
CA ASN A 93 24.54 -2.16 6.65
C ASN A 93 24.52 -2.82 5.26
N LEU A 94 23.79 -3.92 5.10
CA LEU A 94 23.63 -4.59 3.81
C LEU A 94 22.96 -3.67 2.78
N ILE A 95 21.85 -3.01 3.13
CA ILE A 95 21.16 -2.06 2.23
C ILE A 95 22.09 -0.92 1.80
N SER A 96 22.94 -0.45 2.71
CA SER A 96 23.83 0.70 2.46
C SER A 96 25.09 0.35 1.66
N THR A 97 25.53 -0.91 1.67
CA THR A 97 26.81 -1.33 1.09
C THR A 97 26.67 -2.23 -0.14
N ASP A 98 25.56 -2.97 -0.27
CA ASP A 98 25.37 -3.92 -1.36
C ASP A 98 25.00 -3.19 -2.67
N GLN A 99 25.90 -3.25 -3.64
CA GLN A 99 25.71 -2.60 -4.94
C GLN A 99 24.53 -3.18 -5.74
N ASP A 100 24.25 -4.48 -5.63
CA ASP A 100 23.13 -5.07 -6.37
C ASP A 100 21.81 -4.56 -5.81
N ILE A 101 21.64 -4.50 -4.48
CA ILE A 101 20.46 -3.89 -3.87
C ILE A 101 20.26 -2.45 -4.35
N SER A 102 21.32 -1.63 -4.28
CA SER A 102 21.28 -0.23 -4.71
C SER A 102 20.87 -0.08 -6.19
N ILE A 103 21.49 -0.84 -7.09
CA ILE A 103 21.16 -0.82 -8.52
C ILE A 103 19.70 -1.21 -8.76
N LYS A 104 19.20 -2.26 -8.10
CA LYS A 104 17.84 -2.77 -8.30
C LYS A 104 16.78 -1.85 -7.71
N PHE A 105 17.10 -1.14 -6.62
CA PHE A 105 16.23 -0.11 -6.05
C PHE A 105 16.15 1.12 -6.97
N ASN A 106 17.28 1.55 -7.54
CA ASN A 106 17.31 2.67 -8.51
C ASN A 106 16.54 2.36 -9.79
N ILE A 107 16.57 1.11 -10.27
CA ILE A 107 15.77 0.66 -11.41
C ILE A 107 14.26 0.69 -11.09
N ASN A 108 13.89 0.56 -9.81
CA ASN A 108 12.53 0.69 -9.28
C ASN A 108 11.51 -0.24 -9.97
N PHE A 109 11.90 -1.47 -10.29
CA PHE A 109 10.97 -2.49 -10.80
C PHE A 109 10.80 -3.61 -9.78
N LEU A 110 9.54 -3.94 -9.47
CA LEU A 110 9.21 -4.89 -8.42
C LEU A 110 9.77 -6.29 -8.72
N GLN A 111 9.68 -6.69 -10.00
CA GLN A 111 10.25 -7.92 -10.56
C GLN A 111 11.77 -8.04 -10.35
N SER A 112 12.46 -6.93 -10.07
CA SER A 112 13.90 -6.88 -9.82
C SER A 112 14.21 -6.70 -8.34
N SER A 113 13.54 -5.79 -7.65
CA SER A 113 13.79 -5.51 -6.23
C SER A 113 13.45 -6.71 -5.34
N PHE A 114 12.30 -7.36 -5.55
CA PHE A 114 11.85 -8.44 -4.69
C PHE A 114 12.78 -9.67 -4.74
N PRO A 115 13.12 -10.25 -5.91
CA PRO A 115 14.00 -11.42 -5.95
C PRO A 115 15.42 -11.14 -5.46
N THR A 116 15.92 -9.91 -5.61
CA THR A 116 17.23 -9.52 -5.07
C THR A 116 17.22 -9.56 -3.55
N LEU A 117 16.18 -9.02 -2.89
CA LEU A 117 16.04 -9.07 -1.44
C LEU A 117 15.76 -10.48 -0.92
N SER A 118 14.89 -11.24 -1.60
CA SER A 118 14.46 -12.56 -1.13
C SER A 118 15.58 -13.61 -1.16
N LYS A 119 16.69 -13.34 -1.85
CA LYS A 119 17.87 -14.21 -1.92
C LYS A 119 18.94 -13.89 -0.88
N LYS A 120 18.80 -12.81 -0.12
CA LYS A 120 19.76 -12.43 0.93
C LYS A 120 19.35 -13.08 2.25
N THR A 121 20.20 -13.97 2.75
CA THR A 121 19.91 -14.76 3.96
C THR A 121 19.69 -13.88 5.19
N GLU A 122 20.47 -12.82 5.33
CA GLU A 122 20.39 -11.84 6.41
C GLU A 122 19.01 -11.15 6.42
N VAL A 123 18.53 -10.76 5.23
CA VAL A 123 17.23 -10.14 5.05
C VAL A 123 16.11 -11.13 5.39
N ILE A 124 16.13 -12.35 4.84
CA ILE A 124 15.10 -13.35 5.14
C ILE A 124 15.06 -13.71 6.62
N ARG A 125 16.23 -13.87 7.26
CA ARG A 125 16.34 -14.12 8.70
C ARG A 125 15.68 -12.99 9.50
N TYR A 126 15.96 -11.74 9.15
CA TYR A 126 15.36 -10.59 9.80
C TYR A 126 13.85 -10.53 9.59
N ILE A 127 13.37 -10.78 8.37
CA ILE A 127 11.93 -10.79 8.08
C ILE A 127 11.20 -11.87 8.90
N ASN A 128 11.77 -13.07 9.00
CA ASN A 128 11.20 -14.12 9.84
C ASN A 128 11.16 -13.69 11.32
N HIS A 129 12.16 -12.96 11.80
CA HIS A 129 12.15 -12.39 13.15
C HIS A 129 11.05 -11.34 13.34
N ILE A 130 10.81 -10.47 12.35
CA ILE A 130 9.69 -9.52 12.35
C ILE A 130 8.35 -10.27 12.43
N VAL A 131 8.17 -11.33 11.63
CA VAL A 131 6.97 -12.18 11.70
C VAL A 131 6.82 -12.76 13.11
N SER A 132 7.87 -13.35 13.69
CA SER A 132 7.83 -13.91 15.05
C SER A 132 7.42 -12.88 16.11
N ILE A 133 7.91 -11.63 16.03
CA ILE A 133 7.50 -10.57 16.96
C ILE A 133 6.02 -10.24 16.79
N LEU A 134 5.57 -10.06 15.55
CA LEU A 134 4.17 -9.71 15.27
C LEU A 134 3.22 -10.85 15.66
N GLU A 135 3.61 -12.10 15.45
CA GLU A 135 2.86 -13.28 15.89
C GLU A 135 2.81 -13.41 17.41
N PHE A 136 3.92 -13.14 18.10
CA PHE A 136 3.94 -13.13 19.56
C PHE A 136 2.97 -12.09 20.14
N VAL A 137 2.92 -10.89 19.56
CA VAL A 137 1.94 -9.86 19.94
C VAL A 137 0.51 -10.29 19.59
N ASP A 138 0.32 -11.00 18.47
CA ASP A 138 -1.01 -11.40 18.01
C ASP A 138 -1.60 -12.58 18.79
N ASN A 139 -0.83 -13.64 18.95
CA ASN A 139 -1.29 -14.93 19.45
C ASN A 139 -1.04 -15.10 20.96
N ASP A 140 0.13 -14.68 21.45
CA ASP A 140 0.60 -14.96 22.82
C ASP A 140 0.36 -13.81 23.79
N PHE A 141 -0.55 -12.90 23.42
CA PHE A 141 -0.89 -11.76 24.26
C PHE A 141 -1.44 -12.23 25.62
N TYR A 142 -1.01 -11.57 26.69
CA TYR A 142 -1.26 -12.00 28.08
C TYR A 142 -2.73 -12.02 28.51
N THR A 143 -3.66 -11.59 27.66
CA THR A 143 -5.10 -11.69 27.86
C THR A 143 -5.86 -11.91 26.55
N THR A 144 -6.86 -12.80 26.58
CA THR A 144 -7.70 -13.15 25.41
C THR A 144 -8.68 -12.04 25.03
N ASN A 145 -8.99 -11.13 25.97
CA ASN A 145 -9.93 -10.02 25.78
C ASN A 145 -9.22 -8.69 25.55
N ALA A 146 -7.93 -8.71 25.21
CA ALA A 146 -7.17 -7.49 24.96
C ALA A 146 -7.82 -6.68 23.85
N SER A 147 -7.90 -5.36 24.05
CA SER A 147 -8.28 -4.49 22.97
C SER A 147 -7.23 -4.55 21.86
N PHE A 148 -7.66 -4.48 20.61
CA PHE A 148 -6.74 -4.40 19.47
C PHE A 148 -5.75 -3.22 19.61
N ASN A 149 -6.20 -2.11 20.23
CA ASN A 149 -5.36 -0.94 20.50
C ASN A 149 -4.19 -1.24 21.45
N GLU A 150 -4.38 -2.08 22.46
CA GLU A 150 -3.29 -2.48 23.36
C GLU A 150 -2.22 -3.28 22.61
N LYS A 151 -2.62 -4.24 21.76
CA LYS A 151 -1.68 -4.97 20.90
C LYS A 151 -0.94 -4.03 19.96
N LYS A 152 -1.66 -3.08 19.34
CA LYS A 152 -1.11 -2.08 18.44
C LYS A 152 0.01 -1.25 19.08
N GLN A 153 -0.09 -0.90 20.37
CA GLN A 153 0.99 -0.19 21.08
C GLN A 153 2.32 -0.97 21.15
N TYR A 154 2.28 -2.29 21.22
CA TYR A 154 3.49 -3.11 21.17
C TYR A 154 4.07 -3.18 19.76
N VAL A 155 3.21 -3.28 18.74
CA VAL A 155 3.66 -3.18 17.34
C VAL A 155 4.27 -1.80 17.06
N GLU A 156 3.69 -0.72 17.59
CA GLU A 156 4.23 0.63 17.47
C GLU A 156 5.65 0.74 18.07
N GLN A 157 5.91 0.11 19.22
CA GLN A 157 7.26 0.05 19.81
C GLN A 157 8.27 -0.63 18.88
N LEU A 158 7.88 -1.70 18.18
CA LEU A 158 8.73 -2.31 17.15
C LEU A 158 8.93 -1.34 15.97
N THR A 159 7.85 -0.79 15.41
CA THR A 159 7.93 0.09 14.24
C THR A 159 8.82 1.32 14.45
N ASN A 160 8.86 1.85 15.67
CA ASN A 160 9.67 3.01 16.04
C ASN A 160 11.18 2.69 16.14
N ARG A 161 11.54 1.40 16.23
CA ARG A 161 12.93 0.93 16.25
C ARG A 161 13.48 0.60 14.87
N ILE A 162 12.66 0.72 13.83
CA ILE A 162 13.03 0.40 12.45
C ILE A 162 13.07 1.69 11.63
N ASN A 163 14.17 1.94 10.96
CA ASN A 163 14.32 3.06 10.04
C ASN A 163 13.57 2.83 8.71
N SER A 164 13.38 3.91 7.95
CA SER A 164 12.57 3.90 6.73
C SER A 164 13.11 2.96 5.63
N ASP A 165 14.42 2.85 5.47
CA ASP A 165 15.03 1.96 4.46
C ASP A 165 14.73 0.49 4.74
N VAL A 166 14.87 0.06 6.00
CA VAL A 166 14.54 -1.31 6.39
C VAL A 166 13.03 -1.54 6.36
N LYS A 167 12.21 -0.54 6.71
CA LYS A 167 10.75 -0.62 6.53
C LYS A 167 10.35 -0.80 5.07
N LEU A 168 11.05 -0.16 4.13
CA LEU A 168 10.83 -0.37 2.70
C LEU A 168 11.17 -1.82 2.31
N VAL A 169 12.25 -2.40 2.83
CA VAL A 169 12.57 -3.83 2.62
C VAL A 169 11.47 -4.74 3.16
N ILE A 170 10.97 -4.49 4.38
CA ILE A 170 9.84 -5.23 4.97
C ILE A 170 8.61 -5.09 4.08
N ALA A 171 8.29 -3.88 3.62
CA ALA A 171 7.14 -3.62 2.76
C ALA A 171 7.23 -4.37 1.43
N ILE A 172 8.39 -4.32 0.75
CA ILE A 172 8.63 -5.03 -0.51
C ILE A 172 8.49 -6.54 -0.30
N LEU A 173 9.12 -7.10 0.73
CA LEU A 173 9.03 -8.54 0.99
C LEU A 173 7.64 -8.95 1.49
N GLY A 174 6.82 -8.06 2.02
CA GLY A 174 5.41 -8.38 2.29
C GLY A 174 4.53 -8.44 1.03
N LEU A 175 5.00 -8.06 -0.16
CA LEU A 175 4.19 -8.08 -1.38
C LEU A 175 4.04 -9.49 -1.96
N ASN A 176 2.92 -9.75 -2.63
CA ASN A 176 2.66 -10.98 -3.36
C ASN A 176 3.34 -10.93 -4.75
N VAL A 177 4.61 -11.34 -4.83
CA VAL A 177 5.42 -11.16 -6.04
C VAL A 177 6.01 -12.50 -6.50
N PHE A 178 5.37 -13.13 -7.48
CA PHE A 178 5.74 -14.42 -8.09
C PHE A 178 5.96 -15.56 -7.09
N ASP A 179 5.52 -16.76 -7.42
CA ASP A 179 5.94 -17.93 -6.65
C ASP A 179 7.40 -18.25 -7.03
N ASN A 180 8.35 -17.79 -6.21
CA ASN A 180 9.77 -18.05 -6.41
C ASN A 180 10.28 -19.24 -5.55
N GLY A 181 9.39 -19.89 -4.79
CA GLY A 181 9.68 -21.07 -3.96
C GLY A 181 10.64 -20.85 -2.78
N THR A 182 11.27 -19.68 -2.64
CA THR A 182 12.29 -19.41 -1.61
C THR A 182 11.76 -18.72 -0.36
N TYR A 183 10.66 -17.98 -0.46
CA TYR A 183 10.09 -17.20 0.63
C TYR A 183 8.59 -16.98 0.41
N THR A 184 7.80 -17.14 1.48
CA THR A 184 6.34 -17.00 1.42
C THR A 184 5.90 -15.70 2.11
N PRO A 185 5.52 -14.66 1.35
CA PRO A 185 5.23 -13.32 1.91
C PRO A 185 3.88 -13.20 2.61
N ARG A 186 2.98 -14.18 2.44
CA ARG A 186 1.57 -14.11 2.87
C ARG A 186 1.42 -13.77 4.35
N ARG A 187 2.10 -14.49 5.24
CA ARG A 187 1.94 -14.30 6.68
C ARG A 187 2.44 -12.92 7.14
N LEU A 188 3.56 -12.48 6.57
CA LEU A 188 4.06 -11.12 6.79
C LEU A 188 3.03 -10.08 6.33
N ASN A 189 2.51 -10.21 5.12
CA ASN A 189 1.50 -9.27 4.58
C ASN A 189 0.27 -9.14 5.47
N GLU A 190 -0.29 -10.29 5.90
CA GLU A 190 -1.46 -10.35 6.78
C GLU A 190 -1.22 -9.58 8.08
N LEU A 191 -0.06 -9.78 8.73
CA LEU A 191 0.29 -9.11 9.98
C LEU A 191 0.57 -7.61 9.78
N LEU A 192 1.26 -7.23 8.70
CA LEU A 192 1.55 -5.83 8.37
C LEU A 192 0.26 -5.02 8.15
N ASN A 193 -0.69 -5.59 7.39
CA ASN A 193 -1.98 -4.96 7.13
C ASN A 193 -2.88 -4.96 8.38
N LYS A 194 -2.92 -6.07 9.13
CA LYS A 194 -3.72 -6.17 10.36
C LYS A 194 -3.39 -5.06 11.35
N TYR A 195 -2.13 -4.68 11.49
CA TYR A 195 -1.69 -3.68 12.48
C TYR A 195 -1.48 -2.26 11.93
N ASP A 196 -1.80 -2.01 10.65
CA ASP A 196 -1.44 -0.77 9.94
C ASP A 196 0.04 -0.40 10.13
N PHE A 197 0.95 -1.36 9.96
CA PHE A 197 2.36 -1.24 10.33
C PHE A 197 3.06 -0.01 9.74
N PHE A 198 2.56 0.51 8.61
CA PHE A 198 3.12 1.65 7.88
C PHE A 198 2.26 2.92 7.88
N ASN A 199 1.24 3.04 8.75
CA ASN A 199 0.26 4.13 8.72
C ASN A 199 0.87 5.55 8.66
N ARG A 200 2.03 5.74 9.31
CA ARG A 200 2.74 7.04 9.38
C ARG A 200 4.02 7.04 8.55
N GLU A 201 4.25 6.01 7.75
CA GLU A 201 5.51 5.85 7.04
C GLU A 201 5.52 6.64 5.74
N CYS A 202 6.68 7.27 5.49
CA CYS A 202 7.02 7.89 4.22
C CYS A 202 8.29 7.20 3.70
N PHE A 203 8.12 6.18 2.86
CA PHE A 203 9.21 5.25 2.51
C PHE A 203 10.36 5.87 1.71
N PHE A 204 10.11 6.93 0.92
CA PHE A 204 11.05 7.42 -0.07
C PHE A 204 11.64 8.76 0.36
N LYS A 205 12.95 8.92 0.23
CA LYS A 205 13.65 10.16 0.61
C LYS A 205 13.07 11.40 -0.07
N GLU A 206 12.77 11.33 -1.37
CA GLU A 206 12.12 12.42 -2.11
C GLU A 206 10.73 12.78 -1.54
N ALA A 207 10.00 11.79 -1.03
CA ALA A 207 8.70 12.01 -0.40
C ALA A 207 8.85 12.68 0.97
N ILE A 208 9.88 12.32 1.74
CA ILE A 208 10.22 12.97 3.02
C ILE A 208 10.62 14.43 2.78
N GLU A 209 11.43 14.71 1.76
CA GLU A 209 11.83 16.07 1.37
C GLU A 209 10.62 16.93 0.96
N LYS A 210 9.58 16.31 0.40
CA LYS A 210 8.32 16.96 -0.02
C LYS A 210 7.15 16.69 0.94
N ILE A 211 7.39 16.48 2.24
CA ILE A 211 6.33 16.05 3.17
C ILE A 211 5.15 17.01 3.30
N ASN A 212 5.38 18.32 3.10
CA ASN A 212 4.33 19.35 3.12
C ASN A 212 3.53 19.44 1.81
N THR A 213 4.01 18.79 0.74
CA THR A 213 3.43 18.76 -0.61
C THR A 213 3.47 17.33 -1.15
N LEU A 214 3.02 16.38 -0.33
CA LEU A 214 3.03 14.94 -0.66
C LEU A 214 2.14 14.62 -1.86
N ASP A 215 1.05 15.37 -2.04
CA ASP A 215 0.17 15.24 -3.19
C ASP A 215 0.90 15.56 -4.50
N ASP A 216 1.69 16.63 -4.54
CA ASP A 216 2.53 16.97 -5.69
C ASP A 216 3.57 15.88 -5.98
N TYR A 217 4.24 15.37 -4.94
CA TYR A 217 5.18 14.25 -5.07
C TYR A 217 4.50 13.01 -5.69
N VAL A 218 3.34 12.61 -5.16
CA VAL A 218 2.60 11.44 -5.65
C VAL A 218 2.12 11.66 -7.08
N ASN A 219 1.68 12.87 -7.43
CA ASN A 219 1.27 13.21 -8.78
C ASN A 219 2.43 13.14 -9.79
N GLU A 220 3.62 13.65 -9.43
CA GLU A 220 4.84 13.52 -10.25
C GLU A 220 5.24 12.05 -10.42
N LEU A 221 5.24 11.29 -9.33
CA LEU A 221 5.55 9.86 -9.34
C LEU A 221 4.58 9.10 -10.23
N PHE A 222 3.28 9.34 -10.08
CA PHE A 222 2.22 8.73 -10.89
C PHE A 222 2.35 9.11 -12.37
N TYR A 223 2.67 10.38 -12.65
CA TYR A 223 2.87 10.85 -14.01
C TYR A 223 4.02 10.13 -14.71
N LYS A 224 5.20 10.11 -14.07
CA LYS A 224 6.42 9.50 -14.59
C LYS A 224 6.29 7.99 -14.79
N ASN A 225 5.58 7.31 -13.88
CA ASN A 225 5.54 5.85 -13.86
C ASN A 225 4.33 5.25 -14.57
N TYR A 226 3.25 6.01 -14.79
CA TYR A 226 2.02 5.47 -15.37
C TYR A 226 1.28 6.43 -16.30
N ARG A 227 0.88 7.62 -15.83
CA ARG A 227 0.00 8.52 -16.61
C ARG A 227 0.55 8.87 -17.98
N ASN A 228 1.84 9.17 -18.08
CA ASN A 228 2.50 9.53 -19.34
C ASN A 228 2.36 8.39 -20.39
N TYR A 229 2.42 7.13 -19.98
CA TYR A 229 2.23 6.00 -20.90
C TYR A 229 0.80 5.96 -21.46
N ILE A 230 -0.20 6.21 -20.61
CA ILE A 230 -1.61 6.30 -21.03
C ILE A 230 -1.81 7.47 -22.00
N GLU A 231 -1.22 8.64 -21.72
CA GLU A 231 -1.26 9.79 -22.63
C GLU A 231 -0.62 9.47 -24.00
N ILE A 232 0.52 8.75 -24.01
CA ILE A 232 1.17 8.31 -25.24
C ILE A 232 0.27 7.36 -26.03
N TYR A 233 -0.39 6.40 -25.38
CA TYR A 233 -1.32 5.49 -26.05
C TYR A 233 -2.54 6.23 -26.60
N MET A 234 -3.08 7.17 -25.84
CA MET A 234 -4.17 8.03 -26.27
C MET A 234 -3.79 8.85 -27.50
N LYS A 235 -2.60 9.50 -27.49
CA LYS A 235 -2.05 10.21 -28.66
C LYS A 235 -1.90 9.30 -29.86
N LYS A 236 -1.37 8.09 -29.67
CA LYS A 236 -1.21 7.10 -30.74
C LYS A 236 -2.56 6.71 -31.34
N ASN A 237 -3.58 6.47 -30.51
CA ASN A 237 -4.91 6.15 -30.99
C ASN A 237 -5.57 7.31 -31.73
N VAL A 238 -5.32 8.56 -31.33
CA VAL A 238 -5.73 9.73 -32.12
C VAL A 238 -4.99 9.78 -33.46
N LEU A 239 -3.70 9.41 -33.52
CA LEU A 239 -2.96 9.35 -34.79
C LEU A 239 -3.50 8.26 -35.74
N THR A 240 -3.83 7.08 -35.20
CA THR A 240 -4.17 5.89 -36.00
C THR A 240 -5.66 5.61 -36.15
N HIS A 241 -6.55 6.42 -35.55
CA HIS A 241 -7.99 6.15 -35.46
C HIS A 241 -8.69 5.82 -36.80
N GLN A 242 -8.13 6.28 -37.92
CA GLN A 242 -8.66 6.04 -39.26
C GLN A 242 -8.40 4.60 -39.75
N VAL A 243 -7.41 3.93 -39.18
CA VAL A 243 -7.01 2.56 -39.50
C VAL A 243 -7.50 1.63 -38.39
N GLU A 244 -7.07 1.90 -37.15
CA GLU A 244 -7.40 1.08 -35.99
C GLU A 244 -7.21 1.84 -34.68
N ILE A 245 -7.95 1.40 -33.67
CA ILE A 245 -7.72 1.77 -32.26
C ILE A 245 -7.02 0.58 -31.62
N ILE A 246 -5.82 0.82 -31.09
CA ILE A 246 -4.95 -0.20 -30.53
C ILE A 246 -5.14 -0.21 -29.02
N ASN A 247 -5.44 -1.40 -28.49
CA ASN A 247 -5.33 -1.65 -27.06
C ASN A 247 -4.04 -2.45 -26.76
N PRO A 248 -3.04 -1.86 -26.09
CA PRO A 248 -1.77 -2.55 -25.85
C PRO A 248 -1.92 -3.81 -24.99
N ILE A 249 -2.88 -3.85 -24.05
CA ILE A 249 -3.11 -5.04 -23.21
C ILE A 249 -3.78 -6.19 -23.95
N ALA A 250 -4.37 -5.95 -25.13
CA ALA A 250 -4.92 -7.01 -25.98
C ALA A 250 -3.81 -7.82 -26.70
N ASN A 251 -2.57 -7.33 -26.69
CA ASN A 251 -1.43 -8.06 -27.21
C ASN A 251 -0.94 -9.09 -26.18
N SER A 252 -0.96 -10.37 -26.53
CA SER A 252 -0.54 -11.48 -25.67
C SER A 252 0.91 -11.39 -25.18
N ASN A 253 1.75 -10.59 -25.84
CA ASN A 253 3.14 -10.35 -25.43
C ASN A 253 3.30 -9.16 -24.46
N PHE A 254 2.23 -8.43 -24.15
CA PHE A 254 2.29 -7.30 -23.22
C PHE A 254 2.50 -7.80 -21.79
N LYS A 255 3.67 -7.51 -21.22
CA LYS A 255 3.98 -7.79 -19.82
C LYS A 255 4.02 -6.48 -19.04
N PRO A 256 3.02 -6.20 -18.18
CA PRO A 256 3.06 -5.00 -17.35
C PRO A 256 4.25 -5.10 -16.39
N LYS A 257 5.05 -4.04 -16.36
CA LYS A 257 6.10 -3.88 -15.35
C LYS A 257 5.56 -2.99 -14.24
N VAL A 258 5.52 -3.54 -13.04
CA VAL A 258 5.04 -2.82 -11.86
C VAL A 258 6.22 -2.14 -11.20
N LYS A 259 6.08 -0.85 -10.92
CA LYS A 259 7.11 -0.08 -10.21
C LYS A 259 7.05 -0.39 -8.73
N THR A 260 8.21 -0.63 -8.11
CA THR A 260 8.30 -1.00 -6.68
C THR A 260 7.63 0.05 -5.80
N SER A 261 7.96 1.32 -6.05
CA SER A 261 7.34 2.47 -5.38
C SER A 261 5.82 2.50 -5.45
N ILE A 262 5.24 2.33 -6.64
CA ILE A 262 3.78 2.33 -6.84
C ILE A 262 3.14 1.13 -6.12
N ALA A 263 3.73 -0.06 -6.23
CA ALA A 263 3.22 -1.26 -5.56
C ALA A 263 3.21 -1.13 -4.03
N VAL A 264 4.31 -0.64 -3.44
CA VAL A 264 4.40 -0.44 -1.99
C VAL A 264 3.38 0.59 -1.51
N ILE A 265 3.25 1.73 -2.20
CA ILE A 265 2.27 2.77 -1.83
C ILE A 265 0.84 2.24 -1.95
N TRP A 266 0.57 1.44 -2.98
CA TRP A 266 -0.74 0.84 -3.22
C TRP A 266 -1.12 -0.21 -2.18
N ALA A 267 -0.18 -1.08 -1.80
CA ALA A 267 -0.46 -2.28 -1.02
C ALA A 267 -0.75 -2.04 0.47
N TYR A 268 -0.22 -0.96 1.04
CA TYR A 268 -0.29 -0.70 2.48
C TYR A 268 -0.92 0.65 2.77
N ASN A 269 -1.58 0.77 3.93
CA ASN A 269 -1.97 2.06 4.47
C ASN A 269 -0.72 2.84 4.90
N ASN A 270 -0.43 3.95 4.22
CA ASN A 270 0.72 4.83 4.43
C ASN A 270 0.36 6.26 4.01
N LEU A 271 1.25 7.24 4.27
CA LEU A 271 0.96 8.66 4.04
C LEU A 271 0.65 9.00 2.56
N CYS A 272 1.18 8.24 1.60
CA CYS A 272 1.00 8.48 0.16
C CYS A 272 -0.19 7.71 -0.44
N HIS A 273 -0.77 6.75 0.29
CA HIS A 273 -1.75 5.81 -0.24
C HIS A 273 -3.01 6.49 -0.78
N ALA A 274 -3.60 7.40 0.00
CA ALA A 274 -4.83 8.09 -0.37
C ALA A 274 -4.65 8.99 -1.61
N TYR A 275 -3.51 9.67 -1.71
CA TYR A 275 -3.17 10.49 -2.88
C TYR A 275 -3.03 9.64 -4.13
N LEU A 276 -2.36 8.49 -4.05
CA LEU A 276 -2.20 7.60 -5.21
C LEU A 276 -3.54 7.05 -5.70
N LYS A 277 -4.41 6.62 -4.76
CA LYS A 277 -5.78 6.19 -5.09
C LYS A 277 -6.56 7.30 -5.80
N LYS A 278 -6.51 8.52 -5.26
CA LYS A 278 -7.14 9.69 -5.88
C LYS A 278 -6.63 9.92 -7.31
N SER A 279 -5.31 9.88 -7.54
CA SER A 279 -4.73 10.05 -8.88
C SER A 279 -5.26 9.03 -9.89
N PHE A 280 -5.45 7.77 -9.47
CA PHE A 280 -6.06 6.74 -10.32
C PHE A 280 -7.55 6.95 -10.56
N ASP A 281 -8.30 7.41 -9.56
CA ASP A 281 -9.75 7.61 -9.67
C ASP A 281 -10.11 8.83 -10.52
N GLU A 282 -9.28 9.87 -10.49
CA GLU A 282 -9.45 11.06 -11.32
C GLU A 282 -8.94 10.89 -12.75
N LEU A 283 -8.10 9.87 -13.00
CA LEU A 283 -7.43 9.66 -14.28
C LEU A 283 -8.39 9.55 -15.49
N PRO A 284 -9.50 8.80 -15.45
CA PRO A 284 -10.46 8.76 -16.57
C PRO A 284 -11.01 10.13 -16.95
N GLY A 285 -11.40 10.93 -15.94
CA GLY A 285 -11.91 12.29 -16.14
C GLY A 285 -10.84 13.21 -16.71
N PHE A 286 -9.61 13.09 -16.17
CA PHE A 286 -8.45 13.82 -16.65
C PHE A 286 -8.13 13.51 -18.12
N MET A 287 -8.15 12.23 -18.52
CA MET A 287 -7.87 11.82 -19.90
C MET A 287 -8.92 12.33 -20.89
N LYS A 288 -10.20 12.30 -20.49
CA LYS A 288 -11.27 12.92 -21.27
C LYS A 288 -11.04 14.42 -21.46
N ALA A 289 -10.80 15.15 -20.37
CA ALA A 289 -10.53 16.59 -20.44
C ALA A 289 -9.30 16.91 -21.29
N THR A 290 -8.28 16.06 -21.26
CA THR A 290 -7.07 16.20 -22.07
C THR A 290 -7.37 16.12 -23.57
N ILE A 291 -8.20 15.15 -24.01
CA ILE A 291 -8.64 15.09 -25.43
C ILE A 291 -9.44 16.34 -25.81
N ASP A 292 -10.35 16.79 -24.94
CA ASP A 292 -11.17 17.98 -25.21
C ASP A 292 -10.27 19.22 -25.39
N ILE A 293 -9.29 19.42 -24.50
CA ILE A 293 -8.30 20.51 -24.59
C ILE A 293 -7.46 20.41 -25.88
N TRP A 294 -7.05 19.20 -26.27
CA TRP A 294 -6.31 19.01 -27.53
C TRP A 294 -7.14 19.38 -28.76
N LEU A 295 -8.42 19.03 -28.78
CA LEU A 295 -9.33 19.37 -29.88
C LEU A 295 -9.59 20.87 -29.94
N GLU A 296 -9.89 21.51 -28.81
CA GLU A 296 -10.12 22.95 -28.70
C GLU A 296 -8.92 23.77 -29.21
N ASN A 297 -7.71 23.36 -28.84
CA ASN A 297 -6.48 24.08 -29.22
C ASN A 297 -5.95 23.73 -30.61
N SER A 298 -6.51 22.70 -31.28
CA SER A 298 -5.94 22.17 -32.53
C SER A 298 -5.85 23.20 -33.66
N LEU A 299 -6.80 24.14 -33.74
CA LEU A 299 -6.77 25.22 -34.72
C LEU A 299 -5.67 26.24 -34.42
N THR A 300 -5.55 26.68 -33.17
CA THR A 300 -4.52 27.63 -32.73
C THR A 300 -3.12 27.05 -32.99
N ILE A 301 -2.89 25.81 -32.57
CA ILE A 301 -1.60 25.10 -32.75
C ILE A 301 -1.28 24.96 -34.26
N LYS A 302 -2.30 24.78 -35.11
CA LYS A 302 -2.09 24.70 -36.57
C LYS A 302 -1.52 26.00 -37.13
N ASP A 303 -2.01 27.13 -36.66
CA ASP A 303 -1.54 28.44 -37.12
C ASP A 303 -0.13 28.73 -36.61
N GLU A 304 0.17 28.37 -35.36
CA GLU A 304 1.53 28.40 -34.81
C GLU A 304 2.51 27.55 -35.64
N HIS A 305 2.14 26.32 -35.99
CA HIS A 305 2.95 25.49 -36.90
C HIS A 305 3.13 26.13 -38.28
N ASN A 306 2.10 26.78 -38.82
CA ASN A 306 2.22 27.47 -40.10
C ASN A 306 3.24 28.60 -40.04
N ASP A 307 3.26 29.37 -38.94
CA ASP A 307 4.21 30.45 -38.74
C ASP A 307 5.63 29.94 -38.52
N ILE A 308 5.81 28.87 -37.73
CA ILE A 308 7.10 28.19 -37.60
C ILE A 308 7.60 27.70 -38.96
N PHE A 309 6.74 27.04 -39.74
CA PHE A 309 7.11 26.51 -41.06
C PHE A 309 7.39 27.61 -42.08
N ARG A 310 6.77 28.79 -41.95
CA ARG A 310 7.08 29.96 -42.79
C ARG A 310 8.52 30.44 -42.59
N ASN A 311 9.07 30.33 -41.39
CA ASN A 311 10.45 30.76 -41.12
C ASN A 311 11.48 29.97 -41.94
N TYR A 312 11.16 28.73 -42.31
CA TYR A 312 12.01 27.86 -43.13
C TYR A 312 11.83 28.07 -44.64
N VAL A 313 10.95 29.00 -45.07
CA VAL A 313 10.85 29.37 -46.48
C VAL A 313 12.12 30.12 -46.90
N GLY A 314 12.68 29.70 -48.03
CA GLY A 314 13.93 30.18 -48.58
C GLY A 314 15.17 29.42 -48.08
N PHE A 315 15.01 28.43 -47.19
CA PHE A 315 16.09 27.51 -46.84
C PHE A 315 16.33 26.50 -47.97
N ASP A 316 17.58 26.06 -48.07
CA ASP A 316 18.02 24.96 -48.91
C ASP A 316 18.07 23.68 -48.06
N LEU A 317 17.33 22.66 -48.49
CA LEU A 317 17.34 21.33 -47.91
C LEU A 317 18.47 20.52 -48.55
N ASN A 318 19.50 20.23 -47.77
CA ASN A 318 20.62 19.39 -48.17
C ASN A 318 20.43 17.99 -47.57
N ILE A 319 20.35 17.00 -48.44
CA ILE A 319 20.34 15.59 -48.05
C ILE A 319 21.67 15.00 -48.52
N GLN A 320 22.41 14.36 -47.61
CA GLN A 320 23.71 13.80 -47.93
C GLN A 320 23.61 12.83 -49.12
N GLY A 321 24.40 13.07 -50.17
CA GLY A 321 24.41 12.24 -51.39
C GLY A 321 23.31 12.54 -52.40
N HIS A 322 22.50 13.57 -52.19
CA HIS A 322 21.43 13.99 -53.10
C HIS A 322 21.51 15.48 -53.44
N ASP A 323 20.80 15.88 -54.49
CA ASP A 323 20.69 17.27 -54.91
C ASP A 323 20.01 18.14 -53.85
N THR A 324 20.51 19.37 -53.72
CA THR A 324 19.95 20.37 -52.81
C THR A 324 18.59 20.86 -53.32
N ILE A 325 17.59 20.86 -52.42
CA ILE A 325 16.23 21.31 -52.73
C ILE A 325 15.93 22.63 -52.05
N LYS A 326 15.73 23.70 -52.83
CA LYS A 326 15.29 24.99 -52.27
C LYS A 326 13.81 24.97 -51.88
N ILE A 327 13.50 25.36 -50.66
CA ILE A 327 12.13 25.47 -50.13
C ILE A 327 11.55 26.82 -50.57
N LYS A 328 10.72 26.82 -51.60
CA LYS A 328 10.16 28.05 -52.19
C LYS A 328 8.86 28.51 -51.53
N ALA A 329 8.14 27.61 -50.88
CA ALA A 329 6.86 27.90 -50.26
C ALA A 329 6.56 26.93 -49.11
N ILE A 330 5.70 27.36 -48.18
CA ILE A 330 5.25 26.53 -47.05
C ILE A 330 4.62 25.20 -47.52
N ARG A 331 3.90 25.21 -48.64
CA ARG A 331 3.26 24.00 -49.20
C ARG A 331 4.30 22.92 -49.56
N GLN A 332 5.46 23.34 -50.07
CA GLN A 332 6.56 22.43 -50.40
C GLN A 332 7.16 21.83 -49.14
N LEU A 333 7.37 22.63 -48.09
CA LEU A 333 7.86 22.13 -46.80
C LEU A 333 6.90 21.13 -46.17
N LYS A 334 5.59 21.42 -46.15
CA LYS A 334 4.57 20.49 -45.65
C LYS A 334 4.56 19.18 -46.42
N PHE A 335 4.67 19.23 -47.75
CA PHE A 335 4.78 18.02 -48.57
C PHE A 335 6.03 17.20 -48.20
N LEU A 336 7.18 17.85 -47.99
CA LEU A 336 8.41 17.17 -47.56
C LEU A 336 8.26 16.54 -46.18
N ILE A 337 7.58 17.21 -45.24
CA ILE A 337 7.24 16.66 -43.93
C ILE A 337 6.34 15.43 -44.08
N ASP A 338 5.29 15.49 -44.91
CA ASP A 338 4.40 14.37 -45.17
C ASP A 338 5.13 13.17 -45.80
N VAL A 339 6.11 13.43 -46.69
CA VAL A 339 6.98 12.39 -47.25
C VAL A 339 7.88 11.78 -46.18
N TYR A 340 8.50 12.60 -45.34
CA TYR A 340 9.33 12.12 -44.22
C TYR A 340 8.52 11.24 -43.26
N LEU A 341 7.30 11.65 -42.90
CA LEU A 341 6.42 10.88 -42.03
C LEU A 341 6.09 9.50 -42.61
N LYS A 342 5.91 9.39 -43.93
CA LYS A 342 5.67 8.12 -44.64
C LYS A 342 6.90 7.23 -44.72
N GLU A 343 8.08 7.82 -44.88
CA GLU A 343 9.36 7.09 -45.00
C GLU A 343 10.13 7.03 -43.66
N ARG A 344 9.46 7.31 -42.54
CA ARG A 344 10.06 7.31 -41.20
C ARG A 344 10.72 5.94 -40.93
N GLY A 345 12.01 5.96 -40.58
CA GLY A 345 12.82 4.76 -40.35
C GLY A 345 13.64 4.29 -41.56
N ARG A 346 13.40 4.84 -42.77
CA ARG A 346 14.22 4.60 -43.98
C ARG A 346 15.16 5.75 -44.29
N VAL A 347 14.85 6.94 -43.78
CA VAL A 347 15.66 8.14 -43.96
C VAL A 347 16.33 8.49 -42.63
N ASP A 348 17.66 8.58 -42.62
CA ASP A 348 18.40 9.04 -41.45
C ASP A 348 18.25 10.57 -41.32
N PRO A 349 17.57 11.08 -40.28
CA PRO A 349 17.39 12.53 -40.11
C PRO A 349 18.72 13.29 -39.89
N HIS A 350 19.81 12.63 -39.50
CA HIS A 350 21.12 13.28 -39.37
C HIS A 350 21.76 13.60 -40.71
N SER A 351 21.37 12.89 -41.76
CA SER A 351 21.80 13.12 -43.14
C SER A 351 21.16 14.37 -43.77
N ILE A 352 20.18 14.98 -43.10
CA ILE A 352 19.40 16.12 -43.60
C ILE A 352 19.77 17.40 -42.83
N THR A 353 20.10 18.45 -43.58
CA THR A 353 20.35 19.78 -43.02
C THR A 353 19.62 20.87 -43.82
N LEU A 354 19.08 21.85 -43.10
CA LEU A 354 18.46 23.04 -43.66
C LEU A 354 19.46 24.19 -43.56
N THR A 355 19.77 24.87 -44.66
CA THR A 355 20.72 26.00 -44.68
C THR A 355 20.12 27.25 -45.30
N LYS A 356 20.42 28.42 -44.72
CA LYS A 356 20.08 29.73 -45.31
C LYS A 356 21.18 30.73 -44.97
N GLY A 357 22.03 31.05 -45.96
CA GLY A 357 23.23 31.85 -45.71
C GLY A 357 24.17 31.15 -44.73
N THR A 358 24.44 31.77 -43.59
CA THR A 358 25.25 31.19 -42.49
C THR A 358 24.44 30.35 -41.50
N GLU A 359 23.11 30.41 -41.56
CA GLU A 359 22.24 29.65 -40.67
C GLU A 359 22.18 28.17 -41.10
N LYS A 360 22.35 27.27 -40.13
CA LYS A 360 22.30 25.83 -40.32
C LYS A 360 21.46 25.17 -39.23
N VAL A 361 20.44 24.43 -39.64
CA VAL A 361 19.56 23.68 -38.75
C VAL A 361 19.64 22.19 -39.12
N HIS A 362 19.97 21.36 -38.14
CA HIS A 362 19.93 19.91 -38.30
C HIS A 362 18.49 19.41 -38.25
N PHE A 363 18.09 18.58 -39.20
CA PHE A 363 16.70 18.12 -39.30
C PHE A 363 16.25 17.30 -38.09
N VAL A 364 17.18 16.62 -37.41
CA VAL A 364 16.89 15.92 -36.14
C VAL A 364 16.27 16.83 -35.08
N ASN A 365 16.68 18.10 -35.01
CA ASN A 365 16.14 19.08 -34.07
C ASN A 365 14.71 19.53 -34.44
N PHE A 366 14.29 19.25 -35.66
CA PHE A 366 12.98 19.60 -36.19
C PHE A 366 11.95 18.47 -36.01
N ILE A 367 12.40 17.23 -35.70
CA ILE A 367 11.52 16.06 -35.51
C ILE A 367 10.42 16.30 -34.47
N PRO A 368 10.69 16.86 -33.27
CA PRO A 368 9.62 17.08 -32.30
C PRO A 368 8.50 17.98 -32.83
N LYS A 369 8.85 18.97 -33.66
CA LYS A 369 7.87 19.87 -34.30
C LYS A 369 7.10 19.19 -35.43
N ILE A 370 7.73 18.26 -36.14
CA ILE A 370 7.06 17.40 -37.12
C ILE A 370 6.06 16.46 -36.44
N GLU A 371 6.43 15.86 -35.31
CA GLU A 371 5.55 14.97 -34.52
C GLU A 371 4.34 15.71 -33.97
N GLU A 372 4.55 16.90 -33.43
CA GLU A 372 3.48 17.78 -32.96
C GLU A 372 2.55 18.19 -34.11
N TYR A 373 3.09 18.50 -35.28
CA TYR A 373 2.31 18.81 -36.49
C TYR A 373 1.51 17.60 -37.00
N GLU A 374 2.11 16.40 -37.01
CA GLU A 374 1.45 15.14 -37.37
C GLU A 374 0.23 14.89 -36.46
N PHE A 375 0.44 15.00 -35.15
CA PHE A 375 -0.60 14.85 -34.15
C PHE A 375 -1.72 15.89 -34.31
N ASN A 376 -1.36 17.16 -34.50
CA ASN A 376 -2.33 18.22 -34.69
C ASN A 376 -3.19 18.03 -35.95
N ASN A 377 -2.58 17.56 -37.06
CA ASN A 377 -3.34 17.21 -38.25
C ASN A 377 -4.32 16.05 -38.01
N ALA A 378 -3.94 15.06 -37.21
CA ALA A 378 -4.83 13.97 -36.83
C ALA A 378 -6.02 14.46 -35.99
N LEU A 379 -5.79 15.38 -35.04
CA LEU A 379 -6.85 16.05 -34.27
C LEU A 379 -7.81 16.81 -35.17
N LEU A 380 -7.30 17.62 -36.11
CA LEU A 380 -8.14 18.36 -37.06
C LEU A 380 -8.97 17.45 -37.97
N LYS A 381 -8.45 16.27 -38.33
CA LYS A 381 -9.20 15.26 -39.08
C LYS A 381 -10.29 14.63 -38.21
N LEU A 382 -9.96 14.30 -36.96
CA LEU A 382 -10.91 13.77 -35.98
C LEU A 382 -12.05 14.76 -35.71
N GLU A 383 -11.73 16.05 -35.57
CA GLU A 383 -12.70 17.12 -35.30
C GLU A 383 -13.75 17.26 -36.42
N LYS A 384 -13.33 17.03 -37.68
CA LYS A 384 -14.20 17.07 -38.86
C LYS A 384 -14.94 15.76 -39.12
N ASN A 385 -14.67 14.71 -38.36
CA ASN A 385 -15.26 13.39 -38.59
C ASN A 385 -16.70 13.32 -38.02
N HIS A 386 -17.66 12.84 -38.81
CA HIS A 386 -19.04 12.64 -38.37
C HIS A 386 -19.17 11.66 -37.20
N GLU A 387 -18.24 10.70 -37.08
CA GLU A 387 -18.19 9.71 -36.00
C GLU A 387 -17.30 10.12 -34.82
N LYS A 388 -16.85 11.38 -34.75
CA LYS A 388 -15.94 11.89 -33.70
C LYS A 388 -16.28 11.40 -32.30
N LYS A 389 -17.55 11.55 -31.89
CA LYS A 389 -18.02 11.15 -30.55
C LYS A 389 -17.86 9.65 -30.30
N ALA A 390 -18.10 8.82 -31.30
CA ALA A 390 -17.96 7.37 -31.19
C ALA A 390 -16.47 6.96 -31.15
N ILE A 391 -15.63 7.61 -31.96
CA ILE A 391 -14.18 7.37 -31.96
C ILE A 391 -13.57 7.75 -30.62
N ILE A 392 -13.85 8.95 -30.11
CA ILE A 392 -13.35 9.40 -28.79
C ILE A 392 -13.81 8.45 -27.69
N ARG A 393 -15.08 8.01 -27.72
CA ARG A 393 -15.60 7.04 -26.76
C ARG A 393 -14.79 5.74 -26.77
N LYS A 394 -14.52 5.17 -27.95
CA LYS A 394 -13.69 3.95 -28.08
C LYS A 394 -12.26 4.16 -27.57
N ILE A 395 -11.65 5.32 -27.84
CA ILE A 395 -10.32 5.65 -27.31
C ILE A 395 -10.36 5.68 -25.77
N LEU A 396 -11.38 6.31 -25.18
CA LEU A 396 -11.54 6.38 -23.74
C LEU A 396 -11.90 5.02 -23.10
N GLU A 397 -12.66 4.17 -23.79
CA GLU A 397 -12.89 2.77 -23.38
C GLU A 397 -11.56 2.02 -23.25
N VAL A 398 -10.68 2.10 -24.26
CA VAL A 398 -9.34 1.51 -24.19
C VAL A 398 -8.52 2.09 -23.05
N VAL A 399 -8.56 3.41 -22.82
CA VAL A 399 -7.89 4.03 -21.67
C VAL A 399 -8.40 3.42 -20.35
N ASN A 400 -9.71 3.31 -20.17
CA ASN A 400 -10.32 2.76 -18.96
C ASN A 400 -9.95 1.27 -18.76
N GLU A 401 -9.93 0.48 -19.84
CA GLU A 401 -9.48 -0.91 -19.80
C GLU A 401 -8.02 -1.01 -19.32
N ASN A 402 -7.14 -0.12 -19.79
CA ASN A 402 -5.74 -0.08 -19.36
C ASN A 402 -5.58 0.34 -17.89
N ILE A 403 -6.42 1.27 -17.42
CA ILE A 403 -6.48 1.70 -16.01
C ILE A 403 -6.92 0.55 -15.12
N ALA A 404 -8.03 -0.10 -15.47
CA ALA A 404 -8.55 -1.25 -14.73
C ALA A 404 -7.54 -2.39 -14.69
N PHE A 405 -6.93 -2.73 -15.82
CA PHE A 405 -5.90 -3.75 -15.90
C PHE A 405 -4.70 -3.42 -15.00
N TYR A 406 -4.20 -2.18 -15.00
CA TYR A 406 -3.06 -1.84 -14.14
C TYR A 406 -3.43 -1.87 -12.65
N LYS A 407 -4.63 -1.43 -12.27
CA LYS A 407 -5.15 -1.60 -10.90
C LYS A 407 -5.17 -3.07 -10.51
N GLU A 408 -5.67 -3.95 -11.38
CA GLU A 408 -5.67 -5.40 -11.15
C GLU A 408 -4.25 -5.96 -10.96
N GLN A 409 -3.26 -5.49 -11.72
CA GLN A 409 -1.86 -5.88 -11.51
C GLN A 409 -1.31 -5.42 -10.16
N LEU A 410 -1.71 -4.24 -9.69
CA LEU A 410 -1.35 -3.75 -8.36
C LEU A 410 -2.06 -4.54 -7.25
N ASP A 411 -3.35 -4.84 -7.42
CA ASP A 411 -4.13 -5.65 -6.49
C ASP A 411 -3.57 -7.08 -6.40
N ALA A 412 -3.10 -7.64 -7.52
CA ALA A 412 -2.41 -8.93 -7.56
C ALA A 412 -1.09 -8.94 -6.77
N CYS A 413 -0.46 -7.78 -6.57
CA CYS A 413 0.71 -7.64 -5.70
C CYS A 413 0.35 -7.64 -4.20
N THR A 414 -0.94 -7.68 -3.87
CA THR A 414 -1.45 -7.76 -2.50
C THR A 414 -2.11 -9.12 -2.25
N PHE A 415 -2.25 -9.51 -0.99
CA PHE A 415 -3.03 -10.69 -0.59
C PHE A 415 -4.51 -10.36 -0.31
N ASN A 416 -4.86 -9.08 -0.32
CA ASN A 416 -6.21 -8.60 -0.05
C ASN A 416 -6.96 -8.54 -1.38
N LYS A 417 -7.78 -9.56 -1.65
CA LYS A 417 -8.85 -9.41 -2.65
C LYS A 417 -9.93 -8.54 -1.99
N ASN A 418 -9.97 -7.26 -2.35
CA ASN A 418 -11.11 -6.40 -2.04
C ASN A 418 -12.35 -6.86 -2.81
#